data_AF-A0A382U7X1-F1
#
_entry.id   AF-A0A382U7X1-F1
#
_cell.length_a   1.000
_cell.length_b   1.000
_cell.length_c   1.000
_cell.angle_alpha   90.00
_cell.angle_beta   90.00
_cell.angle_gamma   90.00
#
_symmetry.space_group_name_H-M   'P 1'
#
loop_
_entity.id
_entity.type
_entity.pdbx_description
1 polymer ?
#
loop_
_entity_poly.entity_id
_entity_poly.type
_entity_poly.pdbx_seq_one_letter_code
_entity_poly.pdbx_strand_id
1 'polypeptide(L)' 'MYKFVWLYLSSFGIMFAICSWFQESVFLGKDIGFLKGFIALLLGTFLYFFVGRRV' A
#
# COMPACT_ATOMS: atom_id res chain seq x y z
N MET A 1 7.57 18.92 -8.57
CA MET A 1 7.97 17.50 -8.71
C MET A 1 7.93 16.72 -7.39
N TYR A 2 8.27 17.32 -6.24
CA TYR A 2 8.22 16.64 -4.93
C TYR A 2 6.83 16.22 -4.45
N LYS A 3 5.78 16.98 -4.78
CA LYS A 3 4.38 16.65 -4.39
C LYS A 3 3.92 15.29 -4.90
N PHE A 4 4.29 14.93 -6.12
CA PHE A 4 3.90 13.66 -6.75
C PHE A 4 4.53 12.48 -6.01
N VAL A 5 5.85 12.55 -5.81
CA VAL A 5 6.61 11.51 -5.08
C VAL A 5 6.12 11.40 -3.63
N TRP A 6 5.81 12.53 -2.99
CA TRP A 6 5.31 12.57 -1.61
C TRP A 6 3.93 11.92 -1.47
N LEU A 7 2.98 12.27 -2.35
CA LEU A 7 1.64 11.67 -2.37
C LEU A 7 1.71 10.17 -2.69
N TYR A 8 2.63 9.77 -3.57
CA TYR A 8 2.86 8.37 -3.90
C TYR A 8 3.40 7.58 -2.70
N LEU A 9 4.46 8.09 -2.04
CA LEU A 9 5.05 7.45 -0.85
C LEU A 9 4.04 7.37 0.31
N SER A 10 3.24 8.42 0.49
CA SER A 10 2.21 8.46 1.54
C SER A 10 1.09 7.44 1.27
N SER A 11 0.56 7.40 0.05
CA SER A 11 -0.45 6.40 -0.36
C SER A 11 0.07 4.96 -0.23
N PHE A 12 1.32 4.73 -0.62
CA PHE A 12 1.99 3.44 -0.45
C PHE A 12 2.12 3.05 1.03
N GLY A 13 2.57 3.98 1.89
CA GLY A 13 2.70 3.74 3.32
C GLY A 13 1.38 3.37 4.01
N ILE A 14 0.28 4.02 3.63
CA ILE A 14 -1.05 3.74 4.18
C ILE A 14 -1.53 2.33 3.78
N MET A 15 -1.37 1.93 2.52
CA MET A 15 -1.73 0.57 2.09
C MET A 15 -0.82 -0.49 2.70
N PHE A 16 0.46 -0.19 2.89
CA PHE A 16 1.39 -1.08 3.57
C PHE A 16 0.98 -1.31 5.03
N ALA A 17 0.53 -0.28 5.75
CA ALA A 17 0.03 -0.41 7.11
C ALA A 17 -1.27 -1.23 7.20
N ILE A 18 -2.21 -1.04 6.25
CA ILE A 18 -3.46 -1.82 6.18
C ILE A 18 -3.16 -3.29 5.88
N CYS A 19 -2.31 -3.57 4.88
CA CYS A 19 -1.82 -4.92 4.65
C CYS A 19 -1.12 -5.45 5.90
N SER A 20 -0.33 -4.61 6.59
CA SER A 20 0.39 -4.95 7.82
C SER A 20 -0.54 -5.59 8.83
N TRP A 21 -1.61 -4.84 9.13
CA TRP A 21 -2.67 -5.19 10.05
C TRP A 21 -3.48 -6.42 9.62
N PHE A 22 -3.72 -6.61 8.31
CA PHE A 22 -4.41 -7.79 7.79
C PHE A 22 -3.63 -9.10 7.96
N GLN A 23 -2.29 -9.08 7.89
CA GLN A 23 -1.48 -10.28 8.19
C GLN A 23 -1.43 -10.57 9.69
N GLU A 24 -1.34 -9.52 10.53
CA GLU A 24 -1.38 -9.67 11.99
C GLU A 24 -2.72 -10.28 12.44
N SER A 25 -3.81 -9.92 11.75
CA SER A 25 -5.18 -10.33 12.06
C SER A 25 -5.56 -11.75 11.59
N VAL A 26 -4.59 -12.64 11.33
CA VAL A 26 -4.82 -14.09 11.15
C VAL A 26 -5.63 -14.48 9.88
N PHE A 27 -5.94 -13.54 8.97
CA PHE A 27 -6.62 -13.88 7.71
C PHE A 27 -5.65 -14.29 6.57
N LEU A 28 -4.38 -13.93 6.70
CA LEU A 28 -3.30 -14.22 5.74
C LEU A 28 -2.17 -14.91 6.50
N GLY A 29 -2.01 -16.21 6.30
CA GLY A 29 -1.00 -17.04 6.95
C GLY A 29 0.41 -16.46 6.92
N LYS A 30 1.21 -16.82 7.93
CA LYS A 30 2.54 -16.29 8.28
C LYS A 30 3.57 -16.26 7.13
N ASP A 31 3.30 -16.91 6.00
CA ASP A 31 4.23 -17.14 4.89
C ASP A 31 4.23 -16.08 3.79
N ILE A 32 3.45 -15.01 3.92
CA ILE A 32 3.17 -14.06 2.82
C ILE A 32 4.08 -12.81 2.88
N GLY A 33 5.12 -12.82 3.72
CA GLY A 33 5.94 -11.63 4.04
C GLY A 33 6.40 -10.79 2.83
N PHE A 34 6.92 -11.43 1.77
CA PHE A 34 7.36 -10.71 0.56
C PHE A 34 6.20 -10.34 -0.38
N LEU A 35 5.20 -11.21 -0.52
CA LEU A 35 4.00 -10.95 -1.32
C LEU A 35 3.21 -9.75 -0.79
N LYS A 36 3.27 -9.53 0.53
CA LYS A 36 2.56 -8.45 1.22
C LYS A 36 3.02 -7.06 0.79
N GLY A 37 4.33 -6.90 0.62
CA GLY A 37 4.91 -5.67 0.06
C GLY A 37 4.49 -5.47 -1.41
N PHE A 38 4.44 -6.55 -2.19
CA PHE A 38 4.06 -6.50 -3.60
C PHE A 38 2.57 -6.17 -3.79
N ILE A 39 1.70 -6.75 -2.96
CA ILE A 39 0.26 -6.45 -2.91
C ILE A 39 0.01 -5.02 -2.46
N ALA A 40 0.71 -4.56 -1.42
CA ALA A 40 0.64 -3.17 -0.96
C ALA A 40 1.13 -2.18 -2.02
N LEU A 41 2.12 -2.58 -2.84
CA LEU A 41 2.58 -1.77 -3.97
C LEU A 41 1.51 -1.70 -5.05
N LEU A 42 0.97 -2.84 -5.52
CA LEU A 42 -0.11 -2.87 -6.51
C LEU A 42 -1.35 -2.09 -6.06
N LEU A 43 -1.83 -2.32 -4.84
CA LEU A 43 -2.97 -1.59 -4.26
C LEU A 43 -2.63 -0.11 -4.06
N GLY A 44 -1.45 0.22 -3.56
CA GLY A 44 -0.99 1.58 -3.35
C GLY A 44 -0.87 2.38 -4.65
N THR A 45 -0.38 1.77 -5.73
CA THR A 45 -0.33 2.37 -7.07
C THR A 45 -1.74 2.55 -7.64
N PHE A 46 -2.65 1.58 -7.44
CA PHE A 46 -4.04 1.69 -7.86
C PHE A 46 -4.77 2.82 -7.13
N LEU A 47 -4.55 2.94 -5.81
CA LEU A 47 -5.13 3.99 -4.97
C LEU A 47 -4.56 5.37 -5.31
N TYR A 48 -3.27 5.44 -5.65
CA TYR A 48 -2.65 6.66 -6.16
C TYR A 48 -3.27 7.10 -7.50
N PHE A 49 -3.59 6.15 -8.38
CA PHE A 49 -4.25 6.45 -9.66
C PHE A 49 -5.68 6.96 -9.45
N PHE A 50 -6.44 6.38 -8.51
CA PHE A 50 -7.84 6.74 -8.25
C PHE A 50 -8.01 8.00 -7.39
N VAL A 51 -7.22 8.12 -6.32
CA VAL A 51 -7.33 9.17 -5.31
C VAL A 51 -6.25 10.22 -5.51
N GLY A 52 -4.98 9.80 -5.57
CA GLY A 52 -3.82 10.71 -5.67
C GLY A 52 -3.72 11.51 -6.97
N ARG A 53 -4.41 11.07 -8.05
CA ARG A 53 -4.50 11.81 -9.31
C ARG A 53 -5.58 12.89 -9.31
N ARG A 54 -6.52 12.83 -8.37
CA ARG A 54 -7.63 13.78 -8.22
C ARG A 54 -7.41 14.82 -7.11
N VAL A 55 -6.36 14.67 -6.29
CA VAL A 55 -5.94 15.60 -5.21
C VAL A 55 -4.83 16.51 -5.72
#